data_AF-A0A2E0XU98-F1
#
_entry.id   AF-A0A2E0XU98-F1
#
_cell.length_a   1.000
_cell.length_b   1.000
_cell.length_c   1.000
_cell.angle_alpha   90.00
_cell.angle_beta   90.00
_cell.angle_gamma   90.00
#
_symmetry.space_group_name_H-M   'P 1'
#
loop_
_entity.id
_entity.type
_entity.pdbx_description
1 polymer ?
#
loop_
_entity_poly.entity_id
_entity_poly.type
_entity_poly.pdbx_seq_one_letter_code
_entity_poly.pdbx_strand_id
1 'polypeptide(L)'
;MMKKNLIEKLIFESLEDLIKETGIKLKISTPEDTPIFGAKSKLDSLGLVTFLVSLEQKIEDYFDVEITIADEKAMSQKKSPFKDVYTLSEYIKTLLNLSPDE
;
A
#
# COMPACT_ATOMS: atom_id res chain seq x y z
N MET A 1 -18.38 -6.89 0.20
CA MET A 1 -17.52 -7.44 1.32
C MET A 1 -16.24 -8.20 0.88
N MET A 2 -16.10 -8.65 -0.37
CA MET A 2 -14.86 -9.33 -0.85
C MET A 2 -13.72 -8.37 -1.25
N LYS A 3 -14.04 -7.18 -1.78
CA LYS A 3 -13.05 -6.22 -2.29
C LYS A 3 -12.13 -5.64 -1.20
N LYS A 4 -12.66 -5.47 0.03
CA LYS A 4 -11.90 -4.95 1.18
C LYS A 4 -10.71 -5.85 1.54
N ASN A 5 -10.91 -7.16 1.43
CA ASN A 5 -9.86 -8.15 1.64
C ASN A 5 -8.85 -8.19 0.48
N LEU A 6 -9.26 -7.87 -0.76
CA LEU A 6 -8.40 -8.01 -1.92
C LEU A 6 -7.28 -6.95 -1.95
N ILE A 7 -7.60 -5.67 -1.69
CA ILE A 7 -6.58 -4.62 -1.68
C ILE A 7 -5.55 -4.86 -0.56
N GLU A 8 -6.02 -5.22 0.63
CA GLU A 8 -5.12 -5.55 1.75
C GLU A 8 -4.23 -6.74 1.41
N LYS A 9 -4.80 -7.77 0.75
CA LYS A 9 -4.03 -8.91 0.24
C LYS A 9 -2.97 -8.49 -0.77
N LEU A 10 -3.29 -7.65 -1.76
CA LEU A 10 -2.31 -7.15 -2.74
C LEU A 10 -1.20 -6.36 -2.06
N ILE A 11 -1.54 -5.51 -1.10
CA ILE A 11 -0.55 -4.78 -0.29
C ILE A 11 0.38 -5.75 0.44
N PHE A 12 -0.16 -6.77 1.11
CA PHE A 12 0.65 -7.76 1.81
C PHE A 12 1.55 -8.54 0.87
N GLU A 13 1.04 -9.00 -0.27
CA GLU A 13 1.84 -9.70 -1.28
C GLU A 13 2.98 -8.82 -1.79
N SER A 14 2.72 -7.54 -2.12
CA SER A 14 3.77 -6.60 -2.54
C SER A 14 4.81 -6.33 -1.43
N LEU A 15 4.40 -6.29 -0.16
CA LEU A 15 5.34 -6.17 0.96
C LEU A 15 6.18 -7.43 1.13
N GLU A 16 5.58 -8.62 1.02
CA GLU A 16 6.30 -9.89 1.11
C GLU A 16 7.33 -10.05 -0.02
N ASP A 17 6.97 -9.66 -1.24
CA ASP A 17 7.88 -9.68 -2.38
C ASP A 17 9.06 -8.73 -2.15
N LEU A 18 8.78 -7.49 -1.72
CA LEU A 18 9.84 -6.55 -1.38
C LEU A 18 10.75 -7.10 -0.27
N ILE A 19 10.21 -7.71 0.79
CA ILE A 19 10.99 -8.31 1.88
C ILE A 19 11.91 -9.41 1.34
N LYS A 20 11.42 -10.27 0.45
CA LYS A 20 12.21 -11.35 -0.15
C LYS A 20 13.31 -10.81 -1.05
N GLU A 21 13.03 -9.77 -1.83
CA GLU A 21 14.00 -9.17 -2.76
C GLU A 21 15.08 -8.36 -2.05
N THR A 22 14.70 -7.58 -1.03
CA THR A 22 15.60 -6.64 -0.35
C THR A 22 16.22 -7.22 0.93
N GLY A 23 15.64 -8.27 1.50
CA GLY A 23 16.02 -8.82 2.80
C GLY A 23 15.63 -7.95 3.99
N ILE A 24 14.74 -6.96 3.82
CA ILE A 24 14.29 -6.08 4.90
C ILE A 24 13.57 -6.90 5.98
N LYS A 25 13.94 -6.68 7.25
CA LYS A 25 13.28 -7.31 8.41
C LYS A 25 12.02 -6.55 8.82
N LEU A 26 11.05 -6.46 7.92
CA LEU A 26 9.71 -5.93 8.20
C LEU A 26 8.84 -7.08 8.74
N LYS A 27 8.15 -6.85 9.85
CA LYS A 27 7.18 -7.82 10.37
C LYS A 27 5.80 -7.45 9.87
N ILE A 28 5.21 -8.32 9.07
CA ILE A 28 3.83 -8.22 8.64
C ILE A 28 2.96 -8.90 9.71
N SER A 29 1.91 -8.23 10.20
CA SER A 29 0.98 -8.82 11.17
C SER A 29 -0.47 -8.50 10.82
N THR A 30 -0.98 -7.34 11.21
CA THR A 30 -2.33 -6.87 10.84
C THR A 30 -2.21 -5.60 9.99
N PRO A 31 -3.26 -5.21 9.25
CA PRO A 31 -3.23 -3.98 8.45
C PRO A 31 -2.89 -2.73 9.27
N GLU A 32 -3.37 -2.67 10.51
CA GLU A 32 -3.17 -1.56 11.43
C GLU A 32 -1.82 -1.59 12.17
N ASP A 33 -1.22 -2.77 12.35
CA ASP A 33 0.10 -2.94 13.00
C ASP A 33 1.27 -3.06 12.03
N THR A 34 1.05 -2.93 10.73
CA THR A 34 2.12 -3.00 9.72
C THR A 34 2.45 -1.60 9.21
N PRO A 35 3.45 -0.91 9.80
CA PRO A 35 3.83 0.45 9.40
C PRO A 35 4.54 0.45 8.05
N ILE A 36 4.10 1.32 7.13
CA ILE A 36 4.67 1.47 5.78
C ILE A 36 5.57 2.71 5.71
N PHE A 37 5.24 3.80 6.41
CA PHE A 37 6.02 5.04 6.39
C PHE A 37 6.17 5.68 7.78
N GLY A 38 7.20 6.52 7.91
CA GLY A 38 7.53 7.25 9.14
C GLY A 38 8.46 6.49 10.08
N ALA A 39 8.67 7.04 11.28
CA ALA A 39 9.72 6.58 12.21
C ALA A 39 9.59 5.12 12.68
N LYS A 40 8.43 4.49 12.50
CA LYS A 40 8.20 3.07 12.86
C LYS A 40 8.38 2.12 11.68
N SER A 41 8.46 2.63 10.45
CA SER A 41 8.65 1.82 9.25
C SER A 41 10.09 1.34 9.13
N LYS A 42 10.26 0.18 8.49
CA LYS A 42 11.57 -0.32 8.04
C LYS A 42 11.87 0.04 6.59
N LEU A 43 10.89 0.58 5.88
CA LEU A 43 11.05 1.09 4.51
C LEU A 43 11.70 2.46 4.57
N ASP A 44 12.77 2.61 3.81
CA ASP A 44 13.36 3.90 3.48
C ASP A 44 12.59 4.55 2.31
N SER A 45 12.99 5.76 1.92
CA SER A 45 12.31 6.48 0.83
C SER A 45 12.32 5.70 -0.48
N LEU A 46 13.43 5.01 -0.80
CA LEU A 46 13.54 4.22 -2.01
C LEU A 46 12.69 2.94 -1.93
N GLY A 47 12.78 2.20 -0.81
CA GLY A 47 11.96 1.00 -0.58
C GLY A 47 10.46 1.31 -0.61
N LEU A 48 10.05 2.48 -0.11
CA LEU A 48 8.67 2.95 -0.24
C LEU A 48 8.27 3.14 -1.70
N VAL A 49 9.06 3.89 -2.48
CA VAL A 49 8.74 4.14 -3.91
C VAL A 49 8.68 2.82 -4.68
N THR A 50 9.65 1.92 -4.48
CA THR A 50 9.66 0.60 -5.11
C THR A 50 8.42 -0.22 -4.76
N PHE A 51 8.03 -0.22 -3.48
CA PHE A 51 6.81 -0.89 -3.03
C PHE A 51 5.55 -0.29 -3.69
N LEU A 52 5.45 1.04 -3.75
CA LEU A 52 4.29 1.70 -4.33
C LEU A 52 4.15 1.39 -5.83
N VAL A 53 5.24 1.47 -6.59
CA VAL A 53 5.24 1.13 -8.03
C VAL A 53 4.85 -0.33 -8.26
N SER A 54 5.39 -1.26 -7.48
CA SER A 54 5.02 -2.67 -7.58
C SER A 54 3.54 -2.89 -7.25
N LEU A 55 3.00 -2.16 -6.27
CA LEU A 55 1.60 -2.25 -5.89
C LEU A 55 0.67 -1.64 -6.97
N GLU A 56 1.04 -0.52 -7.57
CA GLU A 56 0.32 0.10 -8.69
C GLU A 56 0.18 -0.90 -9.85
N GLN A 57 1.28 -1.55 -10.25
CA GLN A 57 1.27 -2.58 -11.29
C GLN A 57 0.36 -3.75 -10.95
N LYS A 58 0.42 -4.28 -9.72
CA LYS A 58 -0.49 -5.36 -9.31
C LYS A 58 -1.95 -4.92 -9.34
N ILE A 59 -2.25 -3.70 -8.94
CA ILE A 59 -3.63 -3.20 -8.96
C ILE A 59 -4.11 -3.05 -10.40
N GLU A 60 -3.28 -2.52 -11.29
CA GLU A 60 -3.56 -2.44 -12.72
C GLU A 60 -3.83 -3.84 -13.30
N ASP A 61 -2.97 -4.83 -13.03
CA ASP A 61 -3.14 -6.21 -13.49
C ASP A 61 -4.44 -6.87 -12.98
N TYR A 62 -4.84 -6.58 -11.74
CA TYR A 62 -6.01 -7.21 -11.10
C TYR A 62 -7.33 -6.50 -11.41
N PHE A 63 -7.32 -5.17 -11.51
CA PHE A 63 -8.52 -4.35 -11.68
C PHE A 63 -8.68 -3.77 -13.08
N ASP A 64 -7.66 -3.88 -13.95
CA ASP A 64 -7.59 -3.23 -15.26
C ASP A 64 -7.75 -1.70 -15.15
N VAL A 65 -7.24 -1.13 -14.06
CA VAL A 65 -7.31 0.30 -13.74
C VAL A 65 -5.93 0.82 -13.35
N GLU A 66 -5.42 1.75 -14.15
CA GLU A 66 -4.21 2.50 -13.85
C GLU A 66 -4.50 3.53 -12.74
N ILE A 67 -3.76 3.43 -11.62
CA ILE A 67 -3.81 4.40 -10.52
C ILE A 67 -2.40 4.92 -10.21
N THR A 68 -2.32 6.17 -9.76
CA THR A 68 -1.09 6.73 -9.20
C THR A 68 -1.26 6.90 -7.69
N ILE A 69 -0.62 6.03 -6.93
CA ILE A 69 -0.56 6.05 -5.48
C ILE A 69 0.49 7.06 -5.01
N ALA A 70 1.66 7.07 -5.65
CA ALA A 70 2.82 7.90 -5.29
C ALA A 70 2.75 9.36 -5.80
N ASP A 71 1.57 9.99 -5.78
CA ASP A 71 1.41 11.38 -6.20
C ASP A 71 2.00 12.37 -5.16
N GLU A 72 2.58 13.49 -5.61
CA GLU A 72 3.13 14.56 -4.76
C GLU A 72 2.13 15.03 -3.69
N LYS A 73 0.83 15.03 -4.02
CA LYS A 73 -0.21 15.36 -3.07
C LYS A 73 -0.22 14.36 -1.92
N ALA A 74 -0.22 13.06 -2.19
CA ALA A 74 -0.26 12.00 -1.18
C ALA A 74 0.95 12.06 -0.24
N MET A 75 2.14 12.38 -0.77
CA MET A 75 3.36 12.51 0.02
C MET A 75 3.40 13.77 0.91
N SER A 76 2.71 14.85 0.51
CA SER A 76 2.69 16.12 1.26
C SER A 76 1.49 16.29 2.21
N GLN A 77 0.53 15.35 2.24
CA GLN A 77 -0.63 15.47 3.12
C GLN A 77 -0.23 15.36 4.60
N LYS A 78 -0.81 16.24 5.44
CA LYS A 78 -0.67 16.19 6.91
C LYS A 78 -1.06 14.84 7.51
N LYS A 79 -2.01 14.12 6.89
CA LYS A 79 -2.30 12.71 7.16
C LYS A 79 -1.78 11.90 5.99
N SER A 80 -0.54 11.43 6.10
CA SER A 80 0.04 10.58 5.05
C SER A 80 -0.75 9.28 4.94
N PRO A 81 -1.27 8.92 3.75
CA PRO A 81 -1.96 7.65 3.53
C PRO A 81 -1.01 6.46 3.64
N PHE A 82 0.30 6.69 3.66
CA PHE A 82 1.34 5.65 3.72
C PHE A 82 1.71 5.24 5.15
N LYS A 83 0.96 5.67 6.17
CA LYS A 83 1.30 5.40 7.58
C LYS A 83 1.39 3.90 7.88
N ASP A 84 0.36 3.16 7.51
CA ASP A 84 0.20 1.73 7.72
C ASP A 84 -0.64 1.11 6.60
N VAL A 85 -0.66 -0.22 6.53
CA VAL A 85 -1.40 -0.97 5.49
C VAL A 85 -2.89 -0.63 5.49
N TYR A 86 -3.51 -0.43 6.66
CA TYR A 86 -4.92 -0.03 6.76
C TYR A 86 -5.19 1.32 6.11
N THR A 87 -4.42 2.35 6.48
CA THR A 87 -4.61 3.70 5.93
C THR A 87 -4.35 3.72 4.42
N LEU A 88 -3.37 2.94 3.96
CA LEU A 88 -3.09 2.78 2.54
C LEU A 88 -4.23 2.08 1.79
N SER A 89 -4.81 1.02 2.37
CA SER A 89 -5.91 0.30 1.74
C SER A 89 -7.15 1.18 1.58
N GLU A 90 -7.46 2.02 2.57
CA GLU A 90 -8.56 3.00 2.49
C GLU A 90 -8.30 4.10 1.44
N TYR A 91 -7.05 4.54 1.32
CA TYR A 91 -6.65 5.49 0.28
C TYR A 91 -6.82 4.90 -1.13
N ILE A 92 -6.33 3.68 -1.35
CA ILE A 92 -6.46 2.98 -2.64
C ILE A 92 -7.93 2.73 -3.01
N LYS A 93 -8.79 2.38 -2.03
CA LYS A 93 -10.24 2.26 -2.27
C LYS A 93 -10.83 3.56 -2.80
N THR A 94 -10.40 4.69 -2.24
CA THR A 94 -10.84 6.02 -2.69
C THR A 94 -10.37 6.29 -4.12
N LEU A 95 -9.13 5.93 -4.47
CA LEU A 95 -8.59 6.08 -5.83
C LEU A 95 -9.34 5.22 -6.85
N LEU A 96 -9.64 3.97 -6.50
CA LEU A 96 -10.41 3.05 -7.33
C LEU A 96 -11.92 3.36 -7.34
N ASN A 97 -12.33 4.44 -6.65
CA ASN A 97 -13.72 4.85 -6.49
C ASN A 97 -14.64 3.72 -5.99
N LEU A 98 -14.06 2.80 -5.20
CA LEU A 98 -14.77 1.66 -4.63
C LEU A 98 -15.62 2.18 -3.48
N SER A 99 -16.95 2.20 -3.68
CA SER A 99 -17.88 2.58 -2.64
C SER A 99 -17.80 1.58 -1.47
N PRO A 100 -17.90 2.02 -0.20
CA PRO A 100 -17.83 1.13 0.97
C PRO A 100 -18.93 0.06 1.04
N ASP A 101 -19.91 0.08 0.13
CA ASP A 101 -21.15 -0.69 0.16
C ASP A 101 -21.33 -1.74 -0.97
N GLU A 102 -20.25 -2.20 -1.63
CA GLU A 102 -20.30 -3.38 -2.55
C GLU A 102 -19.49 -4.62 -2.06
#